data_AF-A0A0S2LWP8-F1
#
_entry.id   AF-A0A0S2LWP8-F1
#
_cell.length_a   1.000
_cell.length_b   1.000
_cell.length_c   1.000
_cell.angle_alpha   90.00
_cell.angle_beta   90.00
_cell.angle_gamma   90.00
#
_symmetry.space_group_name_H-M   'P 1'
#
loop_
_entity.id
_entity.type
_entity.pdbx_description
1 polymer ?
#
loop_
_entity_poly.entity_id
_entity_poly.type
_entity_poly.pdbx_seq_one_letter_code
_entity_poly.pdbx_strand_id
1 'polypeptide(L)'
;MAKATHLTPLGISALGLLVERPMHPYEMYQVLMQRREDRIVKVRPGTLYHAVGRLAAAALVEPIGTERDGNRPERTTYAILPEGRVALEKRVKEILATPINEYPCFPQALDEAHNLPAAVVTELLGQRLDALEVDWAALETGVANASAKGVEPRFLIDLHYQQALLNAEMQWIRELCADISSGTLHW
;
A
#
# COMPACT_ATOMS: atom_id res chain seq x y z
N MET A 1 1.50 27.73 -15.76
CA MET A 1 2.23 26.65 -15.07
C MET A 1 1.31 25.46 -14.94
N ALA A 2 1.61 24.34 -15.60
CA ALA A 2 0.81 23.13 -15.49
C ALA A 2 0.86 22.65 -14.02
N LYS A 3 -0.30 22.48 -13.40
CA LYS A 3 -0.44 21.94 -12.04
C LYS A 3 0.28 20.59 -12.05
N ALA A 4 1.33 20.42 -11.24
CA ALA A 4 2.02 19.15 -11.16
C ALA A 4 0.99 18.08 -10.79
N THR A 5 0.68 17.18 -11.72
CA THR A 5 -0.23 16.07 -11.47
C THR A 5 0.48 15.11 -10.54
N HIS A 6 0.40 15.36 -9.23
CA HIS A 6 0.90 14.40 -8.24
C HIS A 6 0.15 13.09 -8.45
N LEU A 7 0.88 12.05 -8.85
CA LEU A 7 0.31 10.72 -8.98
C LEU A 7 -0.22 10.29 -7.62
N THR A 8 -1.51 9.96 -7.58
CA THR A 8 -2.09 9.29 -6.41
C THR A 8 -1.45 7.91 -6.24
N PRO A 9 -1.45 7.32 -5.03
CA PRO A 9 -0.91 5.97 -4.82
C PRO A 9 -1.42 4.94 -5.83
N LEU A 10 -2.74 4.94 -6.10
CA LEU A 10 -3.34 4.03 -7.09
C LEU A 10 -2.92 4.34 -8.55
N GLY A 11 -2.56 5.59 -8.83
CA GLY A 11 -2.01 6.00 -10.13
C GLY A 11 -0.56 5.53 -10.30
N ILE A 12 0.23 5.50 -9.23
CA ILE A 12 1.58 4.90 -9.22
C ILE A 12 1.45 3.41 -9.54
N SER A 13 0.59 2.68 -8.82
CA SER A 13 0.36 1.24 -9.06
C SER A 13 -0.15 0.97 -10.48
N ALA A 14 -1.09 1.77 -10.99
CA ALA A 14 -1.61 1.60 -12.35
C ALA A 14 -0.52 1.83 -13.42
N LEU A 15 0.29 2.89 -13.31
CA LEU A 15 1.42 3.12 -14.22
C LEU A 15 2.47 2.01 -14.09
N GLY A 16 2.74 1.51 -12.88
CA GLY A 16 3.64 0.38 -12.65
C GLY A 16 3.21 -0.87 -13.40
N LEU A 17 1.92 -1.21 -13.37
CA LEU A 17 1.38 -2.33 -14.16
C LEU A 17 1.48 -2.06 -15.68
N LEU A 18 1.22 -0.84 -16.12
CA LEU A 18 1.31 -0.48 -17.53
C LEU A 18 2.74 -0.43 -18.06
N VAL A 19 3.75 -0.28 -17.18
CA VAL A 19 5.16 -0.48 -17.53
C VAL A 19 5.42 -1.94 -17.91
N GLU A 20 4.76 -2.90 -17.25
CA GLU A 20 4.90 -4.33 -17.55
C GLU A 20 4.24 -4.68 -18.89
N ARG A 21 3.01 -4.22 -19.12
CA ARG A 21 2.27 -4.42 -20.38
C ARG A 21 0.99 -3.58 -20.42
N PRO A 22 0.39 -3.36 -21.61
CA PRO A 22 -0.96 -2.81 -21.71
C PRO A 22 -1.99 -3.66 -20.97
N MET A 23 -2.93 -3.00 -20.29
CA MET A 23 -3.97 -3.67 -19.48
C MET A 23 -5.28 -2.88 -19.51
N HIS A 24 -6.38 -3.62 -19.33
CA HIS A 24 -7.68 -3.02 -18.98
C HIS A 24 -7.76 -2.76 -17.46
N PRO A 25 -8.46 -1.72 -16.96
CA PRO A 25 -8.52 -1.45 -15.51
C PRO A 25 -9.07 -2.60 -14.66
N TYR A 26 -9.99 -3.41 -15.19
CA TYR A 26 -10.43 -4.65 -14.51
C TYR A 26 -9.30 -5.66 -14.32
N GLU A 27 -8.47 -5.83 -15.35
CA GLU A 27 -7.32 -6.73 -15.28
C GLU A 27 -6.28 -6.21 -14.30
N MET A 28 -6.01 -4.90 -14.32
CA MET A 28 -5.17 -4.26 -13.31
C MET A 28 -5.68 -4.55 -11.90
N TYR A 29 -7.00 -4.41 -11.66
CA TYR A 29 -7.60 -4.73 -10.38
C TYR A 29 -7.33 -6.19 -9.97
N GLN A 30 -7.52 -7.14 -10.88
CA GLN A 30 -7.26 -8.56 -10.60
C GLN A 30 -5.78 -8.80 -10.24
N VAL A 31 -4.84 -8.21 -10.98
CA VAL A 31 -3.41 -8.33 -10.70
C VAL A 31 -3.05 -7.71 -9.34
N LEU A 32 -3.56 -6.50 -9.02
CA LEU A 32 -3.33 -5.85 -7.74
C LEU A 32 -3.84 -6.71 -6.56
N MET A 33 -5.04 -7.30 -6.69
CA MET A 33 -5.59 -8.18 -5.64
C MET A 33 -4.83 -9.49 -5.53
N GLN A 34 -4.42 -10.08 -6.65
CA GLN A 34 -3.59 -11.28 -6.66
C GLN A 34 -2.23 -11.05 -5.97
N ARG A 35 -1.65 -9.86 -6.14
CA ARG A 35 -0.38 -9.46 -5.52
C ARG A 35 -0.53 -8.91 -4.10
N ARG A 36 -1.76 -8.86 -3.57
CA ARG A 36 -2.07 -8.27 -2.25
C ARG A 36 -1.60 -6.81 -2.10
N GLU A 37 -1.70 -6.04 -3.18
CA GLU A 37 -1.36 -4.60 -3.20
C GLU A 37 -2.34 -3.78 -2.34
N ASP A 38 -3.49 -4.36 -1.98
CA ASP A 38 -4.45 -3.79 -1.02
C ASP A 38 -3.85 -3.49 0.37
N ARG A 39 -2.67 -4.03 0.68
CA ARG A 39 -1.91 -3.73 1.90
C ARG A 39 -1.25 -2.35 1.90
N ILE A 40 -0.81 -1.86 0.73
CA ILE A 40 -0.10 -0.57 0.62
C ILE A 40 -0.92 0.51 -0.06
N VAL A 41 -1.94 0.12 -0.82
CA VAL A 41 -2.83 1.06 -1.50
C VAL A 41 -4.26 0.59 -1.41
N LYS A 42 -5.17 1.48 -1.03
CA LYS A 42 -6.60 1.18 -1.05
C LYS A 42 -7.09 1.00 -2.48
N VAL A 43 -7.32 -0.25 -2.89
CA VAL A 43 -7.83 -0.57 -4.22
C VAL A 43 -9.34 -0.78 -4.17
N ARG A 44 -10.08 0.02 -4.95
CA ARG A 44 -11.48 -0.26 -5.29
C ARG A 44 -11.63 -0.19 -6.80
N PRO A 45 -12.49 -1.01 -7.43
CA PRO A 45 -12.67 -0.98 -8.88
C PRO A 45 -12.98 0.43 -9.38
N GLY A 46 -14.03 1.07 -8.85
CA GLY A 46 -14.43 2.42 -9.28
C GLY A 46 -13.31 3.46 -9.15
N THR A 47 -12.57 3.45 -8.04
CA THR A 47 -11.44 4.39 -7.85
C THR A 47 -10.29 4.10 -8.82
N LEU A 48 -10.06 2.84 -9.20
CA LEU A 48 -9.05 2.47 -10.19
C LEU A 48 -9.43 2.96 -11.59
N TYR A 49 -10.68 2.75 -12.02
CA TYR A 49 -11.16 3.31 -13.29
C TYR A 49 -11.02 4.83 -13.33
N HIS A 50 -11.40 5.52 -12.24
CA HIS A 50 -11.21 6.97 -12.14
C HIS A 50 -9.73 7.38 -12.14
N ALA A 51 -8.85 6.60 -11.50
CA ALA A 51 -7.41 6.86 -11.52
C ALA A 51 -6.86 6.75 -12.95
N VAL A 52 -7.18 5.67 -13.67
CA VAL A 52 -6.76 5.48 -15.08
C VAL A 52 -7.33 6.58 -15.98
N GLY A 53 -8.59 6.95 -15.81
CA GLY A 53 -9.19 8.07 -16.56
C GLY A 53 -8.46 9.40 -16.34
N ARG A 54 -8.00 9.69 -15.11
CA ARG A 54 -7.17 10.88 -14.84
C ARG A 54 -5.78 10.79 -15.46
N LEU A 55 -5.18 9.60 -15.50
CA LEU A 55 -3.89 9.40 -16.19
C LEU A 55 -4.04 9.65 -17.70
N ALA A 56 -5.14 9.19 -18.30
CA ALA A 56 -5.43 9.42 -19.72
C ALA A 56 -5.69 10.90 -20.00
N ALA A 57 -6.49 11.57 -19.17
CA ALA A 57 -6.75 13.01 -19.28
C ALA A 57 -5.47 13.85 -19.10
N ALA A 58 -4.46 13.33 -18.41
CA ALA A 58 -3.15 13.94 -18.24
C ALA A 58 -2.13 13.53 -19.33
N ALA A 59 -2.56 12.80 -20.36
CA ALA A 59 -1.71 12.27 -21.43
C ALA A 59 -0.51 11.43 -20.92
N LEU A 60 -0.71 10.69 -19.82
CA LEU A 60 0.30 9.76 -19.28
C LEU A 60 0.09 8.32 -19.77
N VAL A 61 -1.12 8.02 -20.25
CA VAL A 61 -1.51 6.75 -20.86
C VAL A 61 -2.43 7.04 -22.03
N GLU A 62 -2.52 6.11 -22.98
CA GLU A 62 -3.41 6.20 -24.13
C GLU A 62 -4.25 4.93 -24.29
N PRO A 63 -5.49 5.01 -24.80
CA PRO A 63 -6.24 3.84 -25.20
C PRO A 63 -5.66 3.25 -26.48
N ILE A 64 -5.30 1.96 -26.48
CA ILE A 64 -4.72 1.27 -27.65
C ILE A 64 -5.68 0.29 -28.34
N GLY A 65 -6.90 0.14 -27.81
CA GLY A 65 -7.95 -0.68 -28.43
C GLY A 65 -9.17 -0.84 -27.54
N THR A 66 -10.32 -1.06 -28.18
CA THR A 66 -11.56 -1.53 -27.54
C THR A 66 -11.87 -2.93 -28.03
N GLU A 67 -11.74 -3.93 -27.15
CA GLU A 67 -12.26 -5.25 -27.45
C GLU A 67 -13.72 -5.31 -27.00
N ARG A 68 -14.60 -5.71 -27.93
CA ARG A 68 -16.01 -5.98 -27.64
C ARG A 68 -16.22 -7.49 -27.70
N ASP A 69 -16.22 -8.13 -26.53
CA ASP A 69 -16.57 -9.54 -26.41
C ASP A 69 -18.10 -9.68 -26.25
N GLY A 70 -18.78 -9.89 -27.38
CA GLY A 70 -20.23 -10.10 -27.44
C GLY A 70 -21.08 -8.92 -26.95
N ASN A 71 -22.03 -9.19 -26.05
CA ASN A 71 -22.99 -8.20 -25.52
C ASN A 71 -22.48 -7.45 -24.26
N ARG A 72 -21.18 -7.54 -23.96
CA ARG A 72 -20.57 -6.86 -22.81
C ARG A 72 -20.16 -5.41 -23.18
N PRO A 73 -20.10 -4.49 -22.20
CA PRO A 73 -19.59 -3.14 -22.42
C PRO A 73 -18.16 -3.17 -22.95
N GLU A 74 -17.82 -2.19 -23.79
CA GLU A 74 -16.49 -2.05 -24.40
C GLU A 74 -15.37 -2.06 -23.34
N ARG A 75 -14.35 -2.91 -23.54
CA ARG A 75 -13.16 -2.95 -22.70
C ARG A 75 -12.05 -2.14 -23.35
N THR A 76 -11.79 -0.95 -22.82
CA THR A 76 -10.68 -0.10 -23.27
C THR A 76 -9.37 -0.52 -22.61
N THR A 77 -8.43 -1.03 -23.40
CA THR A 77 -7.06 -1.33 -22.95
C THR A 77 -6.21 -0.09 -23.05
N TYR A 78 -5.41 0.17 -22.02
CA TYR A 78 -4.51 1.34 -21.96
C TYR A 78 -3.06 0.89 -22.10
N ALA A 79 -2.23 1.73 -22.73
CA ALA A 79 -0.78 1.63 -22.73
C ALA A 79 -0.15 2.89 -22.11
N ILE A 80 1.01 2.73 -21.48
CA ILE A 80 1.76 3.87 -20.91
C ILE A 80 2.49 4.65 -22.00
N LEU A 81 2.40 5.98 -21.95
CA LEU A 81 3.15 6.89 -22.81
C LEU A 81 4.54 7.20 -22.21
N PRO A 82 5.51 7.70 -23.00
CA PRO A 82 6.81 8.13 -22.50
C PRO A 82 6.72 9.07 -21.29
N GLU A 83 5.78 10.02 -21.33
CA GLU A 83 5.51 10.99 -20.26
C GLU A 83 5.02 10.29 -18.99
N GLY A 84 4.23 9.21 -19.12
CA GLY A 84 3.79 8.37 -18.01
C GLY A 84 4.95 7.67 -17.31
N ARG A 85 5.93 7.18 -18.07
CA ARG A 85 7.15 6.56 -17.50
C ARG A 85 7.97 7.58 -16.72
N VAL A 86 8.17 8.78 -17.27
CA VAL A 86 8.87 9.88 -16.60
C VAL A 86 8.14 10.30 -15.33
N ALA A 87 6.81 10.43 -15.37
CA ALA A 87 6.01 10.79 -14.21
C ALA A 87 6.10 9.73 -13.09
N LEU A 88 6.02 8.44 -13.44
CA LEU A 88 6.18 7.34 -12.49
C LEU A 88 7.56 7.37 -11.84
N GLU A 89 8.61 7.42 -12.65
CA GLU A 89 10.00 7.43 -12.17
C GLU A 89 10.26 8.60 -11.23
N LYS A 90 9.85 9.81 -11.64
CA LYS A 90 9.98 11.02 -10.82
C LYS A 90 9.29 10.83 -9.47
N ARG A 91 8.04 10.34 -9.47
CA ARG A 91 7.27 10.18 -8.24
C ARG A 91 7.88 9.14 -7.30
N VAL A 92 8.33 8.01 -7.82
CA VAL A 92 8.98 6.97 -7.00
C VAL A 92 10.27 7.50 -6.39
N LYS A 93 11.10 8.22 -7.16
CA LYS A 93 12.31 8.88 -6.63
C LYS A 93 12.00 9.88 -5.52
N GLU A 94 10.97 10.71 -5.70
CA GLU A 94 10.55 11.67 -4.68
C GLU A 94 10.16 11.00 -3.36
N ILE A 95 9.33 9.95 -3.41
CA ILE A 95 8.87 9.23 -2.22
C ILE A 95 10.05 8.52 -1.52
N LEU A 96 10.95 7.90 -2.29
CA LEU A 96 12.13 7.24 -1.74
C LEU A 96 13.12 8.21 -1.10
N ALA A 97 13.31 9.39 -1.69
CA ALA A 97 14.33 10.34 -1.25
C ALA A 97 13.85 11.26 -0.12
N THR A 98 12.56 11.55 -0.04
CA THR A 98 12.01 12.55 0.89
C THR A 98 10.98 11.91 1.81
N PRO A 99 11.26 11.83 3.12
CA PRO A 99 10.28 11.40 4.11
C PRO A 99 9.04 12.29 4.05
N ILE A 100 7.87 11.66 3.98
CA ILE A 100 6.57 12.34 4.03
C ILE A 100 6.00 12.07 5.42
N ASN A 101 5.52 13.12 6.09
CA ASN A 101 4.82 12.94 7.36
C ASN A 101 3.42 12.35 7.10
N GLU A 102 3.33 11.03 7.19
CA GLU A 102 2.07 10.28 7.08
C GLU A 102 1.41 10.31 8.45
N TYR A 103 0.44 11.20 8.70
CA TYR A 103 -0.25 11.33 9.99
C TYR A 103 -0.93 10.01 10.41
N PRO A 104 -0.28 9.15 11.23
CA PRO A 104 -0.78 7.81 11.48
C PRO A 104 -1.68 7.83 12.71
N CYS A 105 -2.79 7.08 12.67
CA CYS A 105 -3.76 7.11 13.77
C CYS A 105 -3.20 6.55 15.09
N PHE A 106 -2.26 5.60 15.05
CA PHE A 106 -1.78 4.93 16.26
C PHE A 106 -0.92 5.85 17.15
N PRO A 107 0.08 6.59 16.65
CA PRO A 107 0.78 7.59 17.47
C PRO A 107 -0.15 8.67 18.04
N GLN A 108 -1.20 9.07 17.31
CA GLN A 108 -2.22 9.96 17.86
C GLN A 108 -3.00 9.31 19.02
N ALA A 109 -3.34 8.01 18.93
CA ALA A 109 -3.98 7.30 20.03
C ALA A 109 -3.05 7.15 21.25
N LEU A 110 -1.74 7.00 21.03
CA LEU A 110 -0.74 6.95 22.10
C LEU A 110 -0.57 8.31 22.79
N ASP A 111 -0.56 9.40 22.02
CA ASP A 111 -0.52 10.78 22.54
C ASP A 111 -1.67 11.03 23.53
N GLU A 112 -2.86 10.52 23.19
CA GLU A 112 -4.08 10.69 23.99
C GLU A 112 -4.34 9.56 25.00
N ALA A 113 -3.46 8.54 25.08
CA ALA A 113 -3.70 7.35 25.89
C ALA A 113 -3.79 7.65 27.40
N HIS A 114 -3.12 8.72 27.85
CA HIS A 114 -3.15 9.20 29.23
C HIS A 114 -4.55 9.57 29.75
N ASN A 115 -5.53 9.72 28.85
CA ASN A 115 -6.93 9.95 29.21
C ASN A 115 -7.67 8.66 29.63
N LEU A 116 -7.03 7.48 29.56
CA LEU A 116 -7.63 6.19 29.87
C LEU A 116 -6.95 5.53 31.08
N PRO A 117 -7.66 4.68 31.85
CA PRO A 117 -7.02 3.89 32.91
C PRO A 117 -5.95 2.94 32.34
N ALA A 118 -4.87 2.73 33.11
CA ALA A 118 -3.75 1.85 32.74
C ALA A 118 -4.21 0.47 32.24
N ALA A 119 -5.14 -0.15 32.98
CA ALA A 119 -5.68 -1.48 32.64
C ALA A 119 -6.36 -1.51 31.27
N VAL A 120 -7.11 -0.46 30.92
CA VAL A 120 -7.79 -0.35 29.61
C VAL A 120 -6.76 -0.20 28.50
N VAL A 121 -5.72 0.60 28.71
CA VAL A 121 -4.66 0.82 27.73
C VAL A 121 -3.91 -0.49 27.46
N THR A 122 -3.51 -1.21 28.51
CA THR A 122 -2.81 -2.50 28.37
C THR A 122 -3.68 -3.56 27.69
N GLU A 123 -4.99 -3.59 27.97
CA GLU A 123 -5.91 -4.51 27.32
C GLU A 123 -6.02 -4.23 25.82
N LEU A 124 -6.25 -2.97 25.43
CA LEU A 124 -6.39 -2.58 24.02
C LEU A 124 -5.08 -2.76 23.24
N LEU A 125 -3.95 -2.48 23.87
CA LEU A 125 -2.63 -2.74 23.28
C LEU A 125 -2.37 -4.25 23.11
N GLY A 126 -2.84 -5.09 24.02
CA GLY A 126 -2.83 -6.54 23.87
C GLY A 126 -3.64 -7.01 22.65
N GLN A 127 -4.87 -6.52 22.49
CA GLN A 127 -5.70 -6.82 21.31
C GLN A 127 -5.04 -6.37 20.00
N ARG A 128 -4.38 -5.21 20.02
CA ARG A 128 -3.60 -4.73 18.87
C ARG A 128 -2.43 -5.66 18.57
N LEU A 129 -1.70 -6.10 19.60
CA LEU A 129 -0.56 -7.02 19.45
C LEU A 129 -0.99 -8.32 18.76
N ASP A 130 -2.10 -8.92 19.20
CA ASP A 130 -2.65 -10.13 18.58
C ASP A 130 -2.95 -9.93 17.08
N ALA A 131 -3.52 -8.77 16.72
CA ALA A 131 -3.80 -8.44 15.33
C ALA A 131 -2.51 -8.25 14.50
N LEU A 132 -1.50 -7.57 15.05
CA LEU A 132 -0.21 -7.37 14.38
C LEU A 132 0.55 -8.69 14.17
N GLU A 133 0.43 -9.65 15.10
CA GLU A 133 1.01 -10.98 14.96
C GLU A 133 0.39 -11.77 13.79
N VAL A 134 -0.94 -11.67 13.62
CA VAL A 134 -1.65 -12.26 12.47
C VAL A 134 -1.17 -11.64 11.17
N ASP A 135 -1.06 -10.31 11.11
CA ASP A 135 -0.60 -9.59 9.91
C ASP A 135 0.85 -9.96 9.58
N TRP A 136 1.73 -10.03 10.59
CA TRP A 136 3.13 -10.41 10.41
C TRP A 136 3.27 -11.83 9.86
N ALA A 137 2.52 -12.80 10.42
CA ALA A 137 2.53 -14.18 9.95
C ALA A 137 1.99 -14.32 8.50
N ALA A 138 1.01 -13.50 8.13
CA ALA A 138 0.51 -13.44 6.76
C ALA A 138 1.58 -12.90 5.78
N LEU A 139 2.36 -11.89 6.19
CA LEU A 139 3.49 -11.39 5.40
C LEU A 139 4.59 -12.44 5.26
N GLU A 140 4.96 -13.12 6.34
CA GLU A 140 5.96 -14.19 6.34
C GLU A 140 5.57 -15.31 5.38
N THR A 141 4.33 -15.78 5.47
CA THR A 141 3.76 -16.78 4.55
C THR A 141 3.77 -16.28 3.10
N GLY A 142 3.47 -15.00 2.87
CA GLY A 142 3.50 -14.37 1.55
C GLY A 142 4.90 -14.36 0.93
N VAL A 143 5.90 -13.94 1.70
CA VAL A 143 7.32 -13.92 1.29
C VAL A 143 7.81 -15.33 0.96
N ALA A 144 7.52 -16.30 1.82
CA ALA A 144 7.90 -17.70 1.61
C ALA A 144 7.28 -18.27 0.31
N ASN A 145 5.98 -18.02 0.09
CA ASN A 145 5.29 -18.47 -1.12
C ASN A 145 5.80 -17.81 -2.40
N ALA A 146 6.13 -16.52 -2.37
CA ALA A 146 6.70 -15.81 -3.51
C ALA A 146 8.10 -16.33 -3.84
N SER A 147 8.93 -16.55 -2.81
CA SER A 147 10.28 -17.09 -2.94
C SER A 147 10.26 -18.51 -3.52
N ALA A 148 9.35 -19.37 -3.06
CA ALA A 148 9.17 -20.72 -3.58
C ALA A 148 8.74 -20.74 -5.07
N LYS A 149 8.12 -19.67 -5.56
CA LYS A 149 7.75 -19.49 -6.98
C LYS A 149 8.85 -18.83 -7.82
N GLY A 150 10.03 -18.57 -7.23
CA GLY A 150 11.16 -17.94 -7.92
C GLY A 150 11.03 -16.44 -8.12
N VAL A 151 10.22 -15.74 -7.30
CA VAL A 151 10.17 -14.28 -7.33
C VAL A 151 11.47 -13.71 -6.78
N GLU A 152 12.15 -12.88 -7.58
CA GLU A 152 13.43 -12.26 -7.20
C GLU A 152 13.28 -11.37 -5.95
N PRO A 153 14.28 -11.37 -5.02
CA PRO A 153 14.19 -10.64 -3.75
C PRO A 153 13.91 -9.13 -3.88
N ARG A 154 14.36 -8.51 -4.98
CA ARG A 154 14.12 -7.08 -5.25
C ARG A 154 12.63 -6.72 -5.38
N PHE A 155 11.77 -7.69 -5.71
CA PHE A 155 10.32 -7.49 -5.80
C PHE A 155 9.59 -7.76 -4.48
N LEU A 156 10.34 -8.12 -3.42
CA LEU A 156 9.82 -8.41 -2.08
C LEU A 156 10.29 -7.39 -1.05
N ILE A 157 10.97 -6.30 -1.47
CA ILE A 157 11.59 -5.33 -0.55
C ILE A 157 10.55 -4.60 0.31
N ASP A 158 9.36 -4.34 -0.21
CA ASP A 158 8.25 -3.73 0.53
C ASP A 158 7.74 -4.66 1.63
N LEU A 159 7.72 -5.97 1.37
CA LEU A 159 7.32 -7.00 2.33
C LEU A 159 8.26 -7.02 3.53
N HIS A 160 9.56 -7.08 3.26
CA HIS A 160 10.57 -7.10 4.32
C HIS A 160 10.54 -5.80 5.13
N TYR A 161 10.31 -4.65 4.48
CA TYR A 161 10.12 -3.37 5.17
C TYR A 161 8.91 -3.42 6.12
N GLN A 162 7.76 -3.91 5.66
CA GLN A 162 6.56 -4.05 6.50
C GLN A 162 6.77 -5.01 7.67
N GLN A 163 7.43 -6.16 7.44
CA GLN A 163 7.74 -7.10 8.52
C GLN A 163 8.64 -6.45 9.58
N ALA A 164 9.63 -5.67 9.16
CA ALA A 164 10.51 -4.95 10.08
C ALA A 164 9.74 -3.93 10.92
N LEU A 165 8.82 -3.15 10.30
CA LEU A 165 7.99 -2.19 11.01
C LEU A 165 7.03 -2.84 11.99
N LEU A 166 6.31 -3.89 11.56
CA LEU A 166 5.40 -4.63 12.46
C LEU A 166 6.16 -5.22 13.64
N ASN A 167 7.34 -5.81 13.40
CA ASN A 167 8.14 -6.36 14.48
C ASN A 167 8.60 -5.29 15.47
N ALA A 168 9.05 -4.13 14.98
CA ALA A 168 9.43 -3.02 15.83
C ALA A 168 8.24 -2.49 16.65
N GLU A 169 7.07 -2.35 16.04
CA GLU A 169 5.85 -1.91 16.73
C GLU A 169 5.40 -2.92 17.79
N MET A 170 5.37 -4.22 17.45
CA MET A 170 5.04 -5.29 18.41
C MET A 170 6.00 -5.31 19.60
N GLN A 171 7.30 -5.19 19.35
CA GLN A 171 8.30 -5.11 20.41
C GLN A 171 8.05 -3.91 21.33
N TRP A 172 7.85 -2.73 20.74
CA TRP A 172 7.61 -1.50 21.49
C TRP A 172 6.33 -1.58 22.33
N ILE A 173 5.26 -2.15 21.79
CA ILE A 173 4.00 -2.35 22.53
C ILE A 173 4.21 -3.29 23.72
N ARG A 174 4.93 -4.40 23.54
CA ARG A 174 5.23 -5.35 24.63
C ARG A 174 6.01 -4.68 25.76
N GLU A 175 7.01 -3.87 25.42
CA GLU A 175 7.81 -3.09 26.38
C GLU A 175 6.94 -2.08 27.13
N LEU A 176 6.12 -1.29 26.43
CA LEU A 176 5.22 -0.33 27.06
C LEU A 176 4.23 -1.01 28.03
N CYS A 177 3.62 -2.13 27.62
CA CYS A 177 2.71 -2.88 28.49
C CYS A 177 3.41 -3.40 29.76
N ALA A 178 4.67 -3.84 29.63
CA ALA A 178 5.47 -4.28 30.77
C ALA A 178 5.82 -3.12 31.72
N ASP A 179 6.16 -1.95 31.18
CA ASP A 179 6.45 -0.75 31.97
C ASP A 179 5.24 -0.25 32.74
N ILE A 180 4.06 -0.24 32.10
CA ILE A 180 2.79 0.12 32.76
C ILE A 180 2.45 -0.90 33.86
N SER A 181 2.52 -2.20 33.54
CA SER A 181 2.13 -3.27 34.47
C SER A 181 3.06 -3.40 35.67
N SER A 182 4.35 -3.10 35.49
CA SER A 182 5.34 -3.09 36.57
C SER A 182 5.31 -1.81 37.41
N GLY A 183 4.62 -0.77 36.96
CA GLY A 183 4.64 0.56 37.55
C GLY A 183 5.94 1.34 37.30
N THR A 184 6.82 0.85 36.41
CA THR A 184 8.01 1.58 35.96
C THR A 184 7.59 2.87 35.24
N LEU A 185 6.52 2.78 34.44
CA LEU A 185 5.82 3.94 33.92
C LEU A 185 4.63 4.25 34.83
N HIS A 186 4.70 5.39 35.53
CA HIS A 186 3.53 5.91 36.25
C HIS A 186 2.47 6.37 35.26
N TRP A 187 1.25 5.84 35.44
CA TRP A 187 0.11 6.06 34.56
C TRP A 187 -0.97 6.91 35.23
#